data_AF-A0A428FVR6-F1
#
_entry.id   AF-A0A428FVR6-F1
#
_cell.length_a   1.000
_cell.length_b   1.000
_cell.length_c   1.000
_cell.angle_alpha   90.00
_cell.angle_beta   90.00
_cell.angle_gamma   90.00
#
_symmetry.space_group_name_H-M   'P 1'
#
loop_
_entity.id
_entity.type
_entity.pdbx_description
1 polymer ?
#
loop_
_entity_poly.entity_id
_entity_poly.type
_entity_poly.pdbx_seq_one_letter_code
_entity_poly.pdbx_strand_id
1 'polypeptide(L)'
;MYSFNLFYEIKGNIVHKHLVNDFLPKDSHVDISLQTALLKEGIKDVENMIKICQEYGREHPTEMWLIYDAQKNSLDSRYSYEGRYDKDEELLPRLEFEKWFEEVKGEEL
;
A
#
# COMPACT_ATOMS: atom_id res chain seq x y z
N MET A 1 15.87 0.78 -3.46
CA MET A 1 15.10 1.04 -2.23
C MET A 1 13.73 0.41 -2.39
N TYR A 2 13.22 -0.32 -1.41
CA TYR A 2 11.84 -0.83 -1.43
C TYR A 2 10.95 0.05 -0.57
N SER A 3 9.71 0.25 -1.00
CA SER A 3 8.71 1.02 -0.25
C SER A 3 7.39 0.26 -0.24
N PHE A 4 6.75 0.27 0.91
CA PHE A 4 5.42 -0.31 1.12
C PHE A 4 4.71 0.53 2.17
N ASN A 5 3.48 0.91 1.89
CA ASN A 5 2.61 1.62 2.81
C ASN A 5 1.16 1.33 2.47
N LEU A 6 0.25 1.64 3.38
CA LEU A 6 -1.17 1.40 3.19
C LEU A 6 -2.01 2.40 3.98
N PHE A 7 -3.26 2.53 3.54
CA PHE A 7 -4.36 3.16 4.25
C PHE A 7 -5.57 2.23 4.21
N TYR A 8 -6.62 2.58 4.95
CA TYR A 8 -7.81 1.77 5.10
C TYR A 8 -9.05 2.57 4.73
N GLU A 9 -10.08 1.88 4.26
CA GLU A 9 -11.44 2.39 4.32
C GLU A 9 -12.13 1.81 5.57
N ILE A 10 -12.62 2.67 6.46
CA ILE A 10 -13.33 2.28 7.67
C ILE A 10 -14.64 3.06 7.73
N LYS A 11 -15.77 2.34 7.61
CA LYS A 11 -17.12 2.92 7.62
C LYS A 11 -17.26 4.08 6.61
N GLY A 12 -16.75 3.89 5.39
CA GLY A 12 -16.76 4.89 4.32
C GLY A 12 -15.76 6.04 4.49
N ASN A 13 -14.85 5.99 5.47
CA ASN A 13 -13.80 6.98 5.64
C ASN A 13 -12.46 6.42 5.19
N ILE A 14 -11.71 7.16 4.38
CA ILE A 14 -10.33 6.83 4.01
C ILE A 14 -9.39 7.33 5.12
N VAL A 15 -8.66 6.40 5.74
CA VAL A 15 -7.96 6.59 7.02
C VAL A 15 -6.51 6.11 6.89
N HIS A 16 -5.56 6.98 7.22
CA HIS A 16 -4.17 6.56 7.35
C HIS A 16 -3.99 5.53 8.47
N LYS A 17 -3.10 4.56 8.26
CA LYS A 17 -2.83 3.47 9.23
C LYS A 17 -2.62 3.91 10.69
N HIS A 18 -1.99 5.07 10.91
CA HIS A 18 -1.69 5.57 12.26
C HIS A 18 -2.91 6.17 12.98
N LEU A 19 -3.99 6.46 12.26
CA LEU A 19 -5.25 7.02 12.76
C LEU A 19 -6.35 5.96 12.93
N VAL A 20 -6.08 4.68 12.60
CA VAL A 20 -7.09 3.61 12.62
C VAL A 20 -7.84 3.53 13.95
N ASN A 21 -7.14 3.69 15.08
CA ASN A 21 -7.73 3.62 16.42
C ASN A 21 -8.79 4.71 16.66
N ASP A 22 -8.75 5.83 15.95
CA ASP A 22 -9.75 6.91 16.08
C ASP A 22 -11.10 6.54 15.44
N PHE A 23 -11.13 5.50 14.60
CA PHE A 23 -12.30 5.03 13.86
C PHE A 23 -12.86 3.70 14.38
N LEU A 24 -12.17 3.08 15.33
CA LEU A 24 -12.58 1.81 15.96
C LEU A 24 -13.51 2.03 17.17
N PRO A 25 -14.33 1.02 17.54
CA PRO A 25 -15.05 1.00 18.81
C PRO A 25 -14.11 1.19 20.01
N LYS A 26 -14.59 1.79 21.12
CA LYS A 26 -13.76 2.11 22.30
C LYS A 26 -13.12 0.89 22.98
N ASP A 27 -13.73 -0.27 22.82
CA ASP A 27 -13.28 -1.57 23.31
C ASP A 27 -12.33 -2.28 22.34
N SER A 28 -12.12 -1.72 21.15
CA SER A 28 -11.19 -2.22 20.14
C SER A 28 -9.96 -1.31 20.05
N HIS A 29 -8.77 -1.90 20.14
CA HIS A 29 -7.52 -1.16 20.00
C HIS A 29 -6.50 -1.97 19.19
N VAL A 30 -5.92 -1.34 18.18
CA VAL A 30 -4.82 -1.89 17.38
C VAL A 30 -3.51 -1.36 17.93
N ASP A 31 -2.68 -2.29 18.41
CA ASP A 31 -1.34 -2.00 18.89
C ASP A 31 -0.44 -1.46 17.77
N ILE A 32 0.35 -0.42 18.09
CA ILE A 32 1.29 0.21 17.15
C ILE A 32 2.34 -0.80 16.64
N SER A 33 2.69 -1.80 17.44
CA SER A 33 3.60 -2.89 17.04
C SER A 33 3.08 -3.69 15.85
N LEU A 34 1.76 -3.91 15.77
CA LEU A 34 1.13 -4.59 14.63
C LEU A 34 1.26 -3.76 13.35
N GLN A 35 1.13 -2.43 13.44
CA GLN A 35 1.34 -1.56 12.27
C GLN A 35 2.78 -1.65 11.77
N THR A 36 3.75 -1.74 12.68
CA THR A 36 5.17 -1.88 12.32
C THR A 36 5.45 -3.25 11.71
N ALA A 37 4.88 -4.31 12.27
CA ALA A 37 5.00 -5.67 11.74
C ALA A 37 4.42 -5.77 10.32
N LEU A 38 3.24 -5.18 10.10
CA LEU A 38 2.60 -5.15 8.79
C LEU A 38 3.47 -4.48 7.72
N LEU A 39 4.08 -3.34 8.03
CA LEU A 39 4.98 -2.67 7.08
C LEU A 39 6.21 -3.53 6.75
N LYS A 40 6.78 -4.22 7.74
CA LYS A 40 7.93 -5.11 7.54
C LYS A 40 7.58 -6.30 6.67
N GLU A 41 6.44 -6.95 6.93
CA GLU A 41 6.00 -8.07 6.10
C GLU A 41 5.67 -7.61 4.68
N GLY A 42 5.04 -6.44 4.49
CA GLY A 42 4.80 -5.92 3.14
C GLY A 42 6.08 -5.64 2.34
N ILE A 43 7.14 -5.11 2.97
CA ILE A 43 8.46 -4.98 2.32
C ILE A 43 9.03 -6.34 1.96
N LYS A 44 8.95 -7.31 2.86
CA LYS A 44 9.42 -8.68 2.62
C LYS A 44 8.67 -9.37 1.49
N ASP A 45 7.37 -9.14 1.36
CA ASP A 45 6.56 -9.65 0.26
C ASP A 45 6.99 -9.04 -1.08
N VAL A 46 7.26 -7.73 -1.12
CA VAL A 46 7.83 -7.06 -2.31
C VAL A 46 9.19 -7.67 -2.69
N GLU A 47 10.08 -7.85 -1.71
CA GLU A 47 11.39 -8.47 -1.95
C GLU A 47 11.28 -9.89 -2.50
N ASN A 48 10.38 -10.70 -1.93
CA ASN A 48 10.16 -12.08 -2.34
C ASN A 48 9.57 -12.15 -3.75
N MET A 49 8.62 -11.27 -4.09
CA MET A 49 8.07 -11.16 -5.44
C MET A 49 9.19 -10.87 -6.46
N ILE A 50 10.07 -9.91 -6.16
CA ILE A 50 11.20 -9.58 -7.05
C ILE A 50 12.13 -10.78 -7.24
N LYS A 51 12.48 -11.48 -6.14
CA LYS A 51 13.31 -12.69 -6.21
C LYS A 51 12.69 -13.76 -7.11
N ILE A 52 11.38 -13.98 -7.00
CA ILE A 52 10.65 -14.92 -7.85
C ILE A 52 10.73 -14.48 -9.31
N CYS A 53 10.44 -13.21 -9.64
CA CYS A 53 10.56 -12.72 -11.02
C CYS A 53 11.97 -12.95 -11.59
N GLN A 54 13.01 -12.65 -10.80
CA GLN A 54 14.40 -12.87 -11.19
C GLN A 54 14.74 -14.35 -11.42
N GLU A 55 14.27 -15.26 -10.56
CA GLU A 55 14.46 -16.70 -10.70
C GLU A 55 13.93 -17.23 -12.04
N TYR A 56 12.79 -16.70 -12.49
CA TYR A 56 12.17 -17.06 -13.76
C TYR A 56 12.61 -16.19 -14.95
N GLY A 57 13.60 -15.31 -14.76
CA GLY A 57 14.08 -14.40 -15.82
C GLY A 57 13.00 -13.46 -16.35
N ARG A 58 12.05 -13.05 -15.51
CA ARG A 58 10.95 -12.14 -15.82
C ARG A 58 11.22 -10.75 -15.26
N GLU A 59 10.69 -9.73 -15.94
CA GLU A 59 10.60 -8.40 -15.37
C GLU A 59 9.63 -8.40 -14.18
N HIS A 60 9.88 -7.52 -13.21
CA HIS A 60 9.01 -7.28 -12.08
C HIS A 60 8.39 -5.88 -12.19
N PRO A 61 7.19 -5.64 -11.62
CA PRO A 61 6.62 -4.31 -11.58
C PRO A 61 7.54 -3.35 -10.79
N THR A 62 7.53 -2.08 -11.18
CA THR A 62 8.16 -0.97 -10.47
C THR A 62 7.20 -0.35 -9.45
N GLU A 63 5.89 -0.43 -9.71
CA GLU A 63 4.84 0.02 -8.80
C GLU A 63 3.64 -0.92 -8.80
N MET A 64 2.98 -1.01 -7.65
CA MET A 64 1.77 -1.80 -7.45
C MET A 64 0.79 -1.00 -6.59
N TRP A 65 -0.46 -0.88 -7.06
CA TRP A 65 -1.57 -0.36 -6.28
C TRP A 65 -2.58 -1.47 -6.11
N LEU A 66 -2.90 -1.78 -4.87
CA LEU A 66 -3.75 -2.92 -4.51
C LEU A 66 -4.89 -2.41 -3.65
N ILE A 67 -6.13 -2.68 -4.06
CA ILE A 67 -7.35 -2.38 -3.30
C ILE A 67 -8.01 -3.70 -2.96
N TYR A 68 -7.98 -4.07 -1.68
CA TYR A 68 -8.63 -5.27 -1.20
C TYR A 68 -9.92 -4.91 -0.45
N ASP A 69 -11.06 -5.36 -1.00
CA ASP A 69 -12.36 -5.24 -0.37
C ASP A 69 -12.64 -6.51 0.45
N ALA A 70 -12.53 -6.39 1.77
CA ALA A 70 -12.73 -7.51 2.68
C ALA A 70 -14.20 -7.99 2.76
N GLN A 71 -15.17 -7.16 2.40
CA GLN A 71 -16.59 -7.54 2.40
C GLN A 71 -16.96 -8.33 1.14
N LYS A 72 -16.47 -7.87 -0.01
CA LYS A 72 -16.66 -8.55 -1.31
C LYS A 72 -15.69 -9.70 -1.52
N ASN A 73 -14.64 -9.79 -0.70
CA ASN A 73 -13.52 -10.72 -0.87
C ASN A 73 -12.92 -10.62 -2.28
N SER A 74 -12.64 -9.38 -2.70
CA SER A 74 -12.14 -9.07 -4.04
C SER A 74 -10.88 -8.21 -3.97
N LEU A 75 -9.96 -8.46 -4.89
CA LEU A 75 -8.75 -7.67 -5.06
C LEU A 75 -8.81 -6.98 -6.42
N ASP A 76 -8.77 -5.66 -6.41
CA ASP A 76 -8.41 -4.86 -7.58
C ASP A 76 -6.93 -4.51 -7.52
N SER A 77 -6.27 -4.52 -8.67
CA SER A 77 -4.83 -4.34 -8.74
C SER A 77 -4.39 -3.65 -10.02
N ARG A 78 -3.55 -2.63 -9.87
CA ARG A 78 -2.86 -1.94 -10.96
C ARG A 78 -1.35 -2.13 -10.80
N TYR A 79 -0.69 -2.45 -11.90
CA TYR A 79 0.76 -2.65 -11.95
C TYR A 79 1.36 -1.69 -12.96
N SER A 80 2.49 -1.07 -12.61
CA SER A 80 3.34 -0.34 -13.56
C SER A 80 4.70 -1.02 -13.66
N TYR A 81 5.26 -1.04 -14.86
CA TYR A 81 6.62 -1.50 -15.15
C TYR A 81 7.51 -0.32 -15.58
N GLU A 82 7.00 0.90 -15.53
CA GLU A 82 7.77 2.08 -15.89
C GLU A 82 8.79 2.40 -14.81
N GLY A 83 10.08 2.40 -15.17
CA GLY A 83 11.19 2.84 -14.30
C GLY A 83 11.23 4.36 -14.15
N ARG A 84 10.13 4.99 -13.73
CA ARG A 84 10.04 6.46 -13.62
C ARG A 84 10.89 7.04 -12.49
N TYR A 85 11.09 6.28 -11.41
CA TYR A 85 12.00 6.65 -10.31
C TYR A 85 13.48 6.71 -10.71
N ASP A 86 13.87 6.03 -11.79
CA ASP A 86 15.24 6.11 -12.32
C ASP A 86 15.49 7.39 -13.12
N LYS A 87 14.42 8.09 -13.52
CA LYS A 87 14.44 9.25 -14.42
C LYS A 87 14.17 10.57 -13.70
N ASP A 88 13.60 10.50 -12.50
CA ASP A 88 13.17 11.65 -11.73
C ASP A 88 13.52 11.44 -10.25
N GLU A 89 14.57 12.13 -9.78
CA GLU A 89 15.03 12.06 -8.39
C GLU A 89 14.09 12.77 -7.41
N GLU A 90 13.19 13.64 -7.89
CA GLU A 90 12.17 14.31 -7.07
C GLU A 90 10.95 13.41 -6.82
N LEU A 91 10.80 12.35 -7.64
CA LEU A 91 9.74 11.36 -7.47
C LEU A 91 10.06 10.47 -6.26
N LEU A 92 9.31 10.66 -5.17
CA LEU A 92 9.45 9.88 -3.95
C LEU A 92 8.23 8.97 -3.74
N PRO A 93 8.42 7.67 -3.43
CA PRO A 93 7.30 6.75 -3.19
C PRO A 93 6.31 7.26 -2.12
N ARG A 94 6.80 7.99 -1.12
CA ARG A 94 5.94 8.62 -0.10
C ARG A 94 5.02 9.68 -0.72
N LEU A 95 5.50 10.51 -1.65
CA LEU A 95 4.68 11.55 -2.28
C LEU A 95 3.61 10.92 -3.17
N GLU A 96 3.96 9.87 -3.92
CA GLU A 96 3.00 9.15 -4.75
C GLU A 96 1.94 8.43 -3.90
N PHE A 97 2.32 7.91 -2.73
CA PHE A 97 1.37 7.36 -1.76
C PHE A 97 0.38 8.42 -1.24
N GLU A 98 0.85 9.60 -0.85
CA GLU A 98 -0.04 10.68 -0.37
C GLU A 98 -0.96 11.19 -1.48
N LYS A 99 -0.47 11.29 -2.72
CA LYS A 99 -1.33 11.63 -3.88
C LYS A 99 -2.44 10.61 -4.06
N TRP A 100 -2.10 9.31 -4.04
CA TRP A 100 -3.09 8.24 -4.19
C TRP A 100 -4.09 8.23 -3.02
N PHE A 101 -3.65 8.50 -1.80
CA PHE A 101 -4.53 8.65 -0.64
C PHE A 101 -5.56 9.76 -0.85
N GLU A 102 -5.13 10.95 -1.28
CA GLU A 102 -6.05 12.08 -1.52
C GLU A 102 -6.94 11.86 -2.75
N GLU A 103 -6.46 11.16 -3.79
CA GLU A 103 -7.29 10.72 -4.93
C GLU A 103 -8.44 9.84 -4.46
N VAL A 104 -8.15 8.74 -3.75
CA VAL A 104 -9.19 7.81 -3.27
C VAL A 104 -10.13 8.45 -2.26
N LYS A 105 -9.64 9.40 -1.46
CA LYS A 105 -10.45 10.15 -0.50
C LYS A 105 -11.34 11.21 -1.15
N GLY A 106 -10.92 11.76 -2.29
CA GLY A 106 -11.67 12.75 -3.07
C GLY A 106 -12.65 12.13 -4.06
N GLU A 107 -12.44 10.88 -4.46
CA GLU A 107 -13.43 10.07 -5.14
C GLU A 107 -14.58 9.76 -4.16
N GLU A 108 -15.80 10.24 -4.45
CA GLU A 108 -17.00 9.69 -3.83
C GLU A 108 -17.13 8.23 -4.29
N LEU A 109 -16.63 7.29 -3.48
CA LEU A 109 -16.83 5.84 -3.65
C LEU A 109 -18.30 5.45 -3.54
#